data_AF-A0A9E4A9W1-F1
#
_entry.id   AF-A0A9E4A9W1-F1
#
_cell.length_a   1.000
_cell.length_b   1.000
_cell.length_c   1.000
_cell.angle_alpha   90.00
_cell.angle_beta   90.00
_cell.angle_gamma   90.00
#
_symmetry.space_group_name_H-M   'P 1'
#
loop_
_entity.id
_entity.type
_entity.pdbx_description
1 polymer ?
#
loop_
_entity_poly.entity_id
_entity_poly.type
_entity_poly.pdbx_seq_one_letter_code
_entity_poly.pdbx_strand_id
1 'polypeptide(L)'
;MYVVTFYSFKGGVGRTLALLNVAYEIANSGQRVLVVDFDLEAPAIRPDRWRQGANDDETDRVGRGPTDPGVVEFVTRYLETMRVPPVSDYIVDATPKGCRGHLAVMSAGAVDGTYGQRLNAIDWGLLYAARDGYVMFEDVRAQWQAAGFDYVLLDSRTGFTDVGGICTRHLPDAVVSLFRPDDQSLGGTAQMADAIRAEVPTPRRTDDIEQHLVMAGIPDADDEHGHLARRRRVFVGRLGIPRHDRLTEIRHYSSMDLLTQPIYTMERRGTRLAKSYLALTRRIRARNVGDRDGVLEGLRYQHLPARGGHTDYLGRVGKRYGDDSEVLAMVAEAYEREGDLLEAARMLDKASRIGQLTLPQLYSLARGRQLTGDLEGALQALRSFFDGPAEPNGETPRALVLAALDLLQLLGGEDVGGIVADSPVIAGAPSSTRAPVAFRLDRSVSEYRAAIAILEELIAADDAGARERDHWSWRLAFARMAVGDVDRAAAFFEDAMADSGHPISVPIAFNAAMADWAITGVPSGDGFRRVLERIDADADKAWMRGDANALQSVAVAGWFGGRADDAIRSLARAEEAADRHEISCWSYTRVPRKTFLGHCAEIRRLFDGEEVMPVFMRACESSRG
;
A
#
# COMPACT_ATOMS: atom_id res chain seq x y z
N MET A 1 12.96 0.48 24.36
CA MET A 1 13.82 1.67 24.35
C MET A 1 14.72 1.63 23.12
N TYR A 2 14.84 2.74 22.41
CA TYR A 2 15.66 2.92 21.21
C TYR A 2 16.60 4.11 21.40
N VAL A 3 17.91 3.88 21.37
CA VAL A 3 18.93 4.90 21.61
C VAL A 3 19.43 5.47 20.30
N VAL A 4 19.37 6.79 20.13
CA VAL A 4 19.76 7.48 18.89
C VAL A 4 20.78 8.55 19.18
N THR A 5 21.99 8.40 18.64
CA THR A 5 23.05 9.40 18.78
C THR A 5 23.02 10.37 17.62
N PHE A 6 23.06 11.65 17.91
CA PHE A 6 23.36 12.69 16.94
C PHE A 6 24.86 12.96 16.98
N TYR A 7 25.52 12.77 15.84
CA TYR A 7 26.97 12.89 15.67
C TYR A 7 27.30 13.83 14.52
N SER A 8 28.45 14.52 14.62
CA SER A 8 29.05 15.21 13.49
C SER A 8 30.56 15.28 13.61
N PHE A 9 31.25 15.11 12.48
CA PHE A 9 32.70 15.26 12.48
C PHE A 9 33.15 16.71 12.76
N LYS A 10 32.40 17.69 12.25
CA LYS A 10 32.65 19.12 12.49
C LYS A 10 31.64 19.73 13.45
N GLY A 11 32.07 20.75 14.19
CA GLY A 11 31.18 21.65 14.92
C GLY A 11 30.40 22.59 14.00
N GLY A 12 29.32 23.16 14.54
CA GLY A 12 28.52 24.17 13.84
C GLY A 12 27.61 23.65 12.73
N VAL A 13 27.38 22.34 12.63
CA VAL A 13 26.51 21.74 11.59
C VAL A 13 25.02 21.68 11.99
N GLY A 14 24.68 22.12 13.20
CA GLY A 14 23.30 22.11 13.72
C GLY A 14 22.87 20.79 14.38
N ARG A 15 23.81 19.98 14.87
CA ARG A 15 23.58 18.68 15.53
C ARG A 15 22.63 18.77 16.73
N THR A 16 22.99 19.56 17.74
CA THR A 16 22.15 19.79 18.94
C THR A 16 20.77 20.32 18.53
N LEU A 17 20.70 21.33 17.65
CA LEU A 17 19.40 21.88 17.22
C LEU A 17 18.51 20.85 16.52
N ALA A 18 19.09 19.97 15.70
CA ALA A 18 18.37 18.86 15.08
C ALA A 18 17.85 17.88 16.13
N LEU A 19 18.69 17.50 17.10
CA LEU A 19 18.31 16.62 18.21
C LEU A 19 17.13 17.21 18.99
N LEU A 20 17.20 18.49 19.38
CA LEU A 20 16.15 19.10 20.22
C LEU A 20 14.78 19.13 19.52
N ASN A 21 14.77 19.38 18.21
CA ASN A 21 13.55 19.37 17.40
C ASN A 21 13.01 17.96 17.21
N VAL A 22 13.87 16.97 16.94
CA VAL A 22 13.45 15.56 16.84
C VAL A 22 12.91 15.07 18.19
N ALA A 23 13.54 15.42 19.31
CA ALA A 23 13.10 15.05 20.66
C ALA A 23 11.66 15.51 20.93
N TYR A 24 11.38 16.79 20.62
CA TYR A 24 10.03 17.34 20.77
C TYR A 24 9.01 16.61 19.90
N GLU A 25 9.32 16.34 18.64
CA GLU A 25 8.38 15.68 17.74
C GLU A 25 8.07 14.23 18.14
N ILE A 26 9.09 13.48 18.57
CA ILE A 26 8.91 12.12 19.08
C ILE A 26 8.05 12.17 20.36
N ALA A 27 8.37 13.05 21.32
CA ALA A 27 7.57 13.19 22.54
C ALA A 27 6.12 13.62 22.23
N ASN A 28 5.93 14.54 21.28
CA ASN A 28 4.60 15.01 20.87
C ASN A 28 3.80 13.97 20.07
N SER A 29 4.41 12.84 19.70
CA SER A 29 3.70 11.66 19.18
C SER A 29 3.16 10.73 20.27
N GLY A 30 3.41 11.04 21.56
CA GLY A 30 2.95 10.26 22.71
C GLY A 30 4.05 9.40 23.36
N GLN A 31 5.28 9.45 22.83
CA GLN A 31 6.41 8.66 23.33
C GLN A 31 7.08 9.32 24.55
N ARG A 32 7.79 8.51 25.35
CA ARG A 32 8.63 8.98 26.46
C ARG A 32 10.08 9.12 25.99
N VAL A 33 10.58 10.35 25.96
CA VAL A 33 11.90 10.69 25.40
C VAL A 33 12.84 11.19 26.50
N LEU A 34 14.05 10.66 26.54
CA LEU A 34 15.18 11.22 27.30
C LEU A 34 16.19 11.83 26.33
N VAL A 35 16.60 13.07 26.58
CA VAL A 35 17.74 13.70 25.91
C VAL A 35 18.95 13.66 26.84
N VAL A 36 20.10 13.20 26.36
CA VAL A 36 21.35 13.16 27.14
C VAL A 36 22.43 13.96 26.43
N ASP A 37 23.01 14.93 27.13
CA ASP A 37 24.09 15.77 26.59
C ASP A 37 25.45 15.14 26.91
N PHE A 38 26.05 14.49 25.91
CA PHE A 38 27.40 13.93 25.95
C PHE A 38 28.44 14.89 25.33
N ASP A 39 28.06 16.12 24.95
CA ASP A 39 29.01 17.16 24.55
C ASP A 39 29.58 17.89 25.78
N LEU A 40 30.36 17.14 26.56
CA LEU A 40 30.80 17.58 27.88
C LEU A 40 31.76 18.78 27.85
N GLU A 41 32.47 19.00 26.74
CA GLU A 41 33.40 20.12 26.60
C GLU A 41 32.70 21.44 26.20
N ALA A 42 31.48 21.35 25.65
CA ALA A 42 30.68 22.51 25.26
C ALA A 42 29.19 22.31 25.64
N PRO A 43 28.88 22.16 26.95
CA PRO A 43 27.55 21.80 27.44
C PRO A 43 26.52 22.87 27.07
N ALA A 44 25.44 22.45 26.39
CA ALA A 44 24.50 23.40 25.77
C ALA A 44 23.02 23.07 25.99
N ILE A 45 22.70 21.83 26.38
CA ILE A 45 21.31 21.38 26.54
C ILE A 45 20.84 21.64 27.96
N ARG A 46 19.70 22.33 28.08
CA ARG A 46 19.08 22.64 29.37
C ARG A 46 17.60 22.22 29.37
N PRO A 47 17.05 21.74 30.50
CA PRO A 47 15.64 21.34 30.60
C PRO A 47 14.65 22.47 30.28
N ASP A 48 14.99 23.71 30.59
CA ASP A 48 14.13 24.88 30.36
C ASP A 48 13.91 25.21 28.88
N ARG A 49 14.71 24.65 27.96
CA ARG A 49 14.62 24.91 26.50
C ARG A 49 13.24 24.63 25.90
N TRP A 50 12.54 23.59 26.34
CA TRP A 50 11.19 23.26 25.84
C TRP A 50 10.06 23.91 26.63
N ARG A 51 10.34 24.42 27.83
CA ARG A 51 9.32 25.00 28.72
C ARG A 51 9.03 26.47 28.41
N GLN A 52 9.72 27.07 27.45
CA GLN A 52 9.63 28.50 27.15
C GLN A 52 8.28 28.86 26.51
N GLY A 53 7.72 29.99 26.98
CA GLY A 53 6.73 30.78 26.26
C GLY A 53 7.38 32.09 25.76
N ALA A 54 6.71 32.80 24.86
CA ALA A 54 7.22 33.99 24.17
C ALA A 54 7.51 35.24 25.06
N ASN A 55 7.47 35.12 26.39
CA ASN A 55 7.50 36.26 27.34
C ASN A 55 8.56 36.16 28.45
N ASP A 56 9.53 35.24 28.35
CA ASP A 56 10.60 35.18 29.35
C ASP A 56 11.77 36.11 28.93
N ASP A 57 12.23 36.97 29.85
CA ASP A 57 13.30 37.95 29.61
C ASP A 57 14.59 37.30 29.06
N GLU A 58 14.97 37.65 27.83
CA GLU A 58 16.17 37.14 27.14
C GLU A 58 17.48 37.46 27.89
N THR A 59 17.49 38.54 28.67
CA THR A 59 18.65 39.08 29.39
C THR A 59 19.15 38.19 30.53
N ASP A 60 18.28 37.40 31.17
CA ASP A 60 18.66 36.50 32.28
C ASP A 60 19.36 35.20 31.81
N ARG A 61 19.44 34.98 30.49
CA ARG A 61 19.77 33.66 29.91
C ARG A 61 21.10 33.61 29.17
N VAL A 62 21.61 34.75 28.71
CA VAL A 62 22.86 34.82 27.95
C VAL A 62 24.03 34.42 28.86
N GLY A 63 24.72 33.34 28.52
CA GLY A 63 25.93 32.88 29.22
C GLY A 63 25.71 31.93 30.41
N ARG A 64 24.47 31.51 30.73
CA ARG A 64 24.22 30.48 31.75
C ARG A 64 24.23 29.07 31.16
N GLY A 65 25.19 28.24 31.61
CA GLY A 65 25.19 26.79 31.40
C GLY A 65 24.14 26.06 32.26
N PRO A 66 23.96 24.74 32.08
CA PRO A 66 23.11 23.93 32.95
C PRO A 66 23.53 24.03 34.42
N THR A 67 22.56 24.02 35.34
CA THR A 67 22.81 24.05 36.80
C THR A 67 22.53 22.72 37.49
N ASP A 68 21.80 21.84 36.82
CA ASP A 68 21.43 20.53 37.33
C ASP A 68 22.57 19.52 37.14
N PRO A 69 22.77 18.57 38.08
CA PRO A 69 23.75 17.51 37.93
C PRO A 69 23.41 16.63 36.72
N GLY A 70 24.44 16.13 36.05
CA GLY A 70 24.30 15.43 34.78
C GLY A 70 25.32 14.31 34.59
N VAL A 71 25.74 14.07 33.35
CA VAL A 71 26.69 13.00 32.97
C VAL A 71 28.01 13.09 33.76
N VAL A 72 28.57 14.29 33.91
CA VAL A 72 29.84 14.51 34.63
C VAL A 72 29.68 14.15 36.11
N GLU A 73 28.63 14.63 36.78
CA GLU A 73 28.38 14.29 38.19
C GLU A 73 28.05 12.80 38.38
N PHE A 74 27.32 12.19 37.44
CA PHE A 74 27.02 10.76 37.45
C PHE A 74 28.31 9.92 37.39
N VAL A 75 29.17 10.18 36.41
CA VAL A 75 30.42 9.44 36.23
C VAL A 75 31.37 9.71 37.39
N THR A 76 31.46 10.95 37.86
CA THR A 76 32.26 11.28 39.06
C THR A 76 31.80 10.47 40.27
N ARG A 77 30.49 10.39 40.50
CA ARG A 77 29.92 9.63 41.62
C ARG A 77 30.20 8.13 41.50
N TYR A 78 30.11 7.59 40.29
CA TYR A 78 30.51 6.21 40.04
C TYR A 78 32.00 5.99 40.35
N LEU A 79 32.90 6.87 39.89
CA LEU A 79 34.33 6.75 40.14
C LEU A 79 34.70 6.85 41.63
N GLU A 80 33.95 7.62 42.42
CA GLU A 80 34.14 7.72 43.87
C GLU A 80 33.69 6.47 44.63
N THR A 81 32.59 5.85 44.19
CA THR A 81 31.90 4.80 44.96
C THR A 81 32.07 3.41 44.38
N MET A 82 32.50 3.30 43.13
CA MET A 82 32.47 2.10 42.30
C MET A 82 31.10 1.40 42.29
N ARG A 83 30.03 2.19 42.42
CA ARG A 83 28.64 1.74 42.39
C ARG A 83 27.86 2.64 41.44
N VAL A 84 27.06 2.04 40.56
CA VAL A 84 26.24 2.80 39.61
C VAL A 84 25.15 3.55 40.39
N PRO A 85 25.15 4.90 40.38
CA PRO A 85 24.11 5.64 41.08
C PRO A 85 22.77 5.58 40.32
N PRO A 86 21.64 5.90 40.96
CA PRO A 86 20.36 6.00 40.29
C PRO A 86 20.38 7.11 39.23
N VAL A 87 20.13 6.78 37.96
CA VAL A 87 20.10 7.77 36.87
C VAL A 87 19.01 8.82 37.06
N SER A 88 17.94 8.49 37.79
CA SER A 88 16.84 9.42 38.13
C SER A 88 17.31 10.67 38.85
N ASP A 89 18.41 10.58 39.61
CA ASP A 89 18.95 11.71 40.38
C ASP A 89 19.61 12.78 39.48
N TYR A 90 19.80 12.44 38.20
CA TYR A 90 20.46 13.25 37.18
C TYR A 90 19.55 13.56 35.99
N ILE A 91 18.26 13.22 36.09
CA ILE A 91 17.27 13.43 35.03
C ILE A 91 16.23 14.45 35.49
N VAL A 92 16.04 15.48 34.69
CA VAL A 92 15.08 16.56 34.95
C VAL A 92 13.97 16.53 33.92
N ASP A 93 12.70 16.60 34.38
CA ASP A 93 11.57 16.75 33.47
C ASP A 93 11.67 18.09 32.71
N ALA A 94 11.46 18.00 31.40
CA ALA A 94 11.49 19.12 30.48
C ALA A 94 10.22 19.14 29.60
N THR A 95 9.15 18.47 30.03
CA THR A 95 7.96 18.26 29.21
C THR A 95 7.26 19.60 28.94
N PRO A 96 7.11 20.00 27.66
CA PRO A 96 6.38 21.22 27.32
C PRO A 96 4.89 21.11 27.64
N LYS A 97 4.24 22.24 27.94
CA LYS A 97 2.79 22.27 28.13
C LYS A 97 2.07 21.81 26.86
N GLY A 98 1.12 20.89 27.00
CA GLY A 98 0.34 20.35 25.88
C GLY A 98 1.06 19.25 25.07
N CYS A 99 2.27 18.85 25.46
CA CYS A 99 2.92 17.66 24.88
C CYS A 99 2.09 16.40 25.20
N ARG A 100 1.89 15.53 24.21
CA ARG A 100 1.12 14.28 24.38
C ARG A 100 1.91 13.19 25.12
N GLY A 101 3.24 13.21 25.04
CA GLY A 101 4.14 12.27 25.70
C GLY A 101 4.92 12.90 26.84
N HIS A 102 6.16 12.45 27.03
CA HIS A 102 7.05 12.93 28.08
C HIS A 102 8.43 13.25 27.50
N LEU A 103 9.04 14.34 27.97
CA LEU A 103 10.38 14.74 27.56
C LEU A 103 11.19 15.08 28.80
N ALA A 104 12.32 14.40 28.99
CA ALA A 104 13.25 14.64 30.08
C ALA A 104 14.66 14.84 29.56
N VAL A 105 15.52 15.43 30.40
CA VAL A 105 16.91 15.78 30.05
C VAL A 105 17.84 15.30 31.14
N MET A 106 18.92 14.63 30.74
CA MET A 106 20.14 14.46 31.52
C MET A 106 21.19 15.39 30.91
N SER A 107 21.50 16.49 31.58
CA SER A 107 22.47 17.48 31.09
C SER A 107 23.88 16.90 31.11
N ALA A 108 24.84 17.62 30.50
CA ALA A 108 26.25 17.25 30.61
C ALA A 108 26.74 17.36 32.05
N GLY A 109 26.23 18.35 32.79
CA GLY A 109 26.46 18.53 34.21
C GLY A 109 26.28 19.98 34.65
N ALA A 110 26.40 20.21 35.96
CA ALA A 110 26.27 21.54 36.53
C ALA A 110 27.51 22.39 36.19
N VAL A 111 27.36 23.39 35.32
CA VAL A 111 28.46 24.25 34.85
C VAL A 111 28.76 25.34 35.87
N ASP A 112 29.39 24.93 36.96
CA ASP A 112 29.92 25.78 38.02
C ASP A 112 31.45 25.99 37.87
N GLY A 113 32.07 26.71 38.81
CA GLY A 113 33.52 26.95 38.81
C GLY A 113 34.39 25.70 38.93
N THR A 114 33.80 24.53 39.23
CA THR A 114 34.49 23.24 39.43
C THR A 114 34.19 22.22 38.32
N TYR A 115 33.27 22.51 37.40
CA TYR A 115 32.90 21.63 36.28
C TYR A 115 34.11 21.15 35.46
N GLY A 116 34.98 22.07 35.05
CA GLY A 116 36.16 21.73 34.27
C GLY A 116 37.13 20.81 35.01
N GLN A 117 37.23 20.93 36.34
CA GLN A 117 38.05 20.03 37.16
C GLN A 117 37.45 18.63 37.22
N ARG A 118 36.12 18.52 37.42
CA ARG A 118 35.41 17.24 37.40
C ARG A 118 35.57 16.53 36.06
N LEU A 119 35.36 17.25 34.95
CA LEU A 119 35.49 16.70 33.60
C LEU A 119 36.91 16.18 33.33
N ASN A 120 37.94 16.98 33.64
CA ASN A 120 39.34 16.59 33.42
C ASN A 120 39.78 15.39 34.27
N ALA A 121 39.10 15.13 35.39
CA ALA A 121 39.38 13.96 36.23
C ALA A 121 38.85 12.64 35.65
N ILE A 122 37.97 12.70 34.64
CA ILE A 122 37.40 11.51 34.00
C ILE A 122 38.34 11.03 32.89
N ASP A 123 39.10 9.97 33.19
CA ASP A 123 39.84 9.22 32.17
C ASP A 123 38.97 8.09 31.62
N TRP A 124 38.43 8.31 30.42
CA TRP A 124 37.56 7.38 29.72
C TRP A 124 38.24 6.08 29.31
N GLY A 125 39.53 6.14 28.99
CA GLY A 125 40.31 4.95 28.64
C GLY A 125 40.49 4.06 29.86
N LEU A 126 40.87 4.64 30.99
CA LEU A 126 40.98 3.93 32.26
C LEU A 126 39.61 3.41 32.75
N LEU A 127 38.54 4.20 32.56
CA LEU A 127 37.18 3.81 32.93
C LEU A 127 36.79 2.49 32.24
N TYR A 128 37.03 2.39 30.93
CA TYR A 128 36.72 1.20 30.15
C TYR A 128 37.69 0.05 30.39
N ALA A 129 38.99 0.32 30.50
CA ALA A 129 40.00 -0.71 30.61
C ALA A 129 40.09 -1.35 32.01
N ALA A 130 39.78 -0.59 33.07
CA ALA A 130 40.10 -1.02 34.43
C ALA A 130 39.05 -0.68 35.51
N ARG A 131 37.93 -0.04 35.15
CA ARG A 131 36.88 0.37 36.12
C ARG A 131 35.47 0.00 35.67
N ASP A 132 35.34 -1.09 34.93
CA ASP A 132 34.06 -1.66 34.51
C ASP A 132 33.13 -0.68 33.77
N GLY A 133 33.70 0.29 33.05
CA GLY A 133 32.94 1.33 32.34
C GLY A 133 31.89 0.79 31.39
N TYR A 134 32.19 -0.30 30.67
CA TYR A 134 31.22 -0.98 29.82
C TYR A 134 29.99 -1.45 30.62
N VAL A 135 30.22 -2.13 31.76
CA VAL A 135 29.13 -2.65 32.62
C VAL A 135 28.34 -1.50 33.25
N MET A 136 29.01 -0.43 33.68
CA MET A 136 28.34 0.77 34.20
C MET A 136 27.36 1.36 33.17
N PHE A 137 27.78 1.50 31.91
CA PHE A 137 26.90 2.06 30.87
C PHE A 137 25.78 1.11 30.44
N GLU A 138 25.98 -0.21 30.52
CA GLU A 138 24.89 -1.18 30.33
C GLU A 138 23.87 -1.10 31.47
N ASP A 139 24.31 -0.88 32.71
CA ASP A 139 23.41 -0.63 33.84
C ASP A 139 22.63 0.69 33.66
N VAL A 140 23.29 1.76 33.21
CA VAL A 140 22.62 3.02 32.82
C VAL A 140 21.53 2.78 31.79
N ARG A 141 21.82 2.01 30.73
CA ARG A 141 20.83 1.66 29.69
C ARG A 141 19.66 0.88 30.27
N ALA A 142 19.91 -0.07 31.16
CA ALA A 142 18.87 -0.81 31.86
C ALA A 142 18.01 0.10 32.76
N GLN A 143 18.62 1.05 33.47
CA GLN A 143 17.90 2.02 34.29
C GLN A 143 17.03 2.96 33.46
N TRP A 144 17.51 3.46 32.30
CA TRP A 144 16.68 4.26 31.38
C TRP A 144 15.48 3.46 30.85
N GLN A 145 15.69 2.18 30.52
CA GLN A 145 14.60 1.31 30.10
C GLN A 145 13.60 1.05 31.24
N ALA A 146 14.07 0.84 32.47
CA ALA A 146 13.24 0.65 33.65
C ALA A 146 12.43 1.91 34.02
N ALA A 147 12.97 3.10 33.74
CA ALA A 147 12.25 4.37 33.84
C ALA A 147 11.17 4.56 32.74
N GLY A 148 11.06 3.59 31.83
CA GLY A 148 10.04 3.53 30.78
C GLY A 148 10.29 4.51 29.64
N PHE A 149 11.54 4.86 29.33
CA PHE A 149 11.83 5.66 28.14
C PHE A 149 11.72 4.80 26.87
N ASP A 150 10.97 5.31 25.90
CA ASP A 150 10.84 4.69 24.57
C ASP A 150 12.04 5.07 23.69
N TYR A 151 12.49 6.32 23.81
CA TYR A 151 13.63 6.88 23.09
C TYR A 151 14.64 7.53 24.03
N VAL A 152 15.93 7.35 23.74
CA VAL A 152 17.03 8.11 24.34
C VAL A 152 17.82 8.78 23.22
N LEU A 153 17.91 10.10 23.21
CA LEU A 153 18.62 10.86 22.18
C LEU A 153 19.92 11.43 22.76
N LEU A 154 21.07 11.04 22.21
CA LEU A 154 22.38 11.45 22.70
C LEU A 154 22.96 12.58 21.83
N ASP A 155 23.37 13.69 22.43
CA ASP A 155 24.19 14.71 21.76
C ASP A 155 25.67 14.36 21.95
N SER A 156 26.33 13.80 20.93
CA SER A 156 27.74 13.36 21.08
C SER A 156 28.71 14.53 21.07
N ARG A 157 30.00 14.33 21.38
CA ARG A 157 31.06 15.30 21.04
C ARG A 157 31.33 15.30 19.52
N THR A 158 31.87 16.41 18.99
CA THR A 158 32.32 16.48 17.59
C THR A 158 33.69 15.85 17.39
N GLY A 159 33.96 15.33 16.19
CA GLY A 159 35.28 14.85 15.80
C GLY A 159 35.49 13.35 16.05
N PHE A 160 36.74 12.88 15.94
CA PHE A 160 37.09 11.47 16.20
C PHE A 160 37.15 11.11 17.69
N THR A 161 37.06 12.11 18.56
CA THR A 161 37.19 12.02 20.01
C THR A 161 35.85 11.73 20.70
N ASP A 162 34.86 11.15 20.00
CA ASP A 162 33.68 10.61 20.67
C ASP A 162 34.16 9.65 21.74
N VAL A 163 33.97 10.06 22.99
CA VAL A 163 34.46 9.50 24.25
C VAL A 163 34.67 7.97 24.17
N GLY A 164 35.78 7.49 23.62
CA GLY A 164 36.05 6.06 23.42
C GLY A 164 35.11 5.27 22.46
N GLY A 165 34.25 5.91 21.66
CA GLY A 165 33.22 5.25 20.84
C GLY A 165 31.95 4.88 21.62
N ILE A 166 31.77 5.44 22.82
CA ILE A 166 30.59 5.24 23.66
C ILE A 166 29.32 5.65 22.91
N CYS A 167 29.29 6.87 22.38
CA CYS A 167 28.07 7.41 21.78
C CYS A 167 27.86 6.93 20.36
N THR A 168 28.87 6.44 19.66
CA THR A 168 28.75 6.02 18.25
C THR A 168 28.69 4.52 18.04
N ARG A 169 29.14 3.70 19.01
CA ARG A 169 29.21 2.23 18.86
C ARG A 169 28.63 1.46 20.04
N HIS A 170 28.88 1.89 21.28
CA HIS A 170 28.39 1.16 22.47
C HIS A 170 26.90 1.38 22.74
N LEU A 171 26.50 2.62 23.03
CA LEU A 171 25.14 2.96 23.47
C LEU A 171 24.06 2.97 22.36
N PRO A 172 24.30 3.50 21.14
CA PRO A 172 23.21 3.77 20.21
C PRO A 172 22.69 2.52 19.54
N ASP A 173 21.38 2.41 19.37
CA ASP A 173 20.75 1.54 18.36
C ASP A 173 20.84 2.18 16.96
N ALA A 174 20.86 3.51 16.87
CA ALA A 174 21.05 4.27 15.64
C ALA A 174 21.96 5.50 15.79
N VAL A 175 22.63 5.89 14.70
CA VAL A 175 23.48 7.08 14.63
C VAL A 175 23.02 8.00 13.49
N VAL A 176 22.65 9.23 13.84
CA VAL A 176 22.37 10.33 12.92
C VAL A 176 23.66 11.13 12.70
N SER A 177 24.30 10.95 11.56
CA SER A 177 25.53 11.67 11.20
C SER A 177 25.21 12.90 10.36
N LEU A 178 25.36 14.08 10.95
CA LEU A 178 25.20 15.37 10.28
C LEU A 178 26.52 15.83 9.67
N PHE A 179 26.48 16.24 8.40
CA PHE A 179 27.65 16.73 7.69
C PHE A 179 27.30 17.86 6.71
N ARG A 180 28.22 18.77 6.47
CA ARG A 180 28.10 19.76 5.40
C ARG A 180 28.61 19.19 4.07
N PRO A 181 28.19 19.74 2.91
CA PRO A 181 28.66 19.32 1.60
C PRO A 181 30.11 19.80 1.28
N ASP A 182 31.05 19.65 2.21
CA ASP A 182 32.47 19.98 2.07
C ASP A 182 33.38 18.74 2.19
N ASP A 183 34.57 18.79 1.60
CA ASP A 183 35.46 17.62 1.46
C ASP A 183 35.93 17.04 2.80
N GLN A 184 36.23 17.91 3.77
CA GLN A 184 36.66 17.46 5.09
C GLN A 184 35.51 16.82 5.87
N SER A 185 34.30 17.38 5.77
CA SER A 185 33.09 16.75 6.33
C SER A 185 32.83 15.38 5.72
N LEU A 186 33.02 15.22 4.39
CA LEU A 186 32.88 13.93 3.72
C LEU A 186 33.86 12.90 4.27
N GLY A 187 35.16 13.24 4.32
CA GLY A 187 36.21 12.33 4.76
C GLY A 187 35.98 11.81 6.19
N GLY A 188 35.74 12.72 7.13
CA GLY A 188 35.52 12.34 8.53
C GLY A 188 34.22 11.58 8.76
N THR A 189 33.14 11.94 8.05
CA THR A 189 31.87 11.19 8.14
C THR A 189 31.99 9.80 7.54
N ALA A 190 32.68 9.65 6.41
CA ALA A 190 32.90 8.35 5.78
C ALA A 190 33.69 7.41 6.72
N GLN A 191 34.75 7.92 7.35
CA GLN A 191 35.55 7.14 8.30
C GLN A 191 34.72 6.68 9.51
N MET A 192 33.86 7.54 10.07
CA MET A 192 32.97 7.15 11.17
C MET A 192 31.92 6.12 10.70
N ALA A 193 31.30 6.35 9.55
CA ALA A 193 30.30 5.44 8.99
C ALA A 193 30.89 4.05 8.71
N ASP A 194 32.12 3.99 8.20
CA ASP A 194 32.88 2.75 7.99
C ASP A 194 33.22 2.06 9.32
N ALA A 195 33.63 2.82 10.34
CA ALA A 195 33.90 2.27 11.67
C ALA A 195 32.65 1.66 12.32
N ILE A 196 31.50 2.31 12.18
CA ILE A 196 30.21 1.79 12.65
C ILE A 196 29.82 0.51 11.88
N ARG A 197 30.01 0.49 10.55
CA ARG A 197 29.74 -0.70 9.72
C ARG A 197 30.66 -1.89 10.03
N ALA A 198 31.88 -1.61 10.48
CA ALA A 198 32.86 -2.64 10.81
C ALA A 198 32.68 -3.23 12.22
N GLU A 199 31.78 -2.65 13.03
CA GLU A 199 31.51 -3.16 14.38
C GLU A 199 30.84 -4.53 14.29
N VAL A 200 31.42 -5.52 14.97
CA VAL A 200 30.95 -6.91 14.89
C VAL A 200 29.78 -7.10 15.88
N PRO A 201 28.67 -7.74 15.46
CA PRO A 201 27.58 -8.08 16.38
C PRO A 201 28.10 -8.84 17.60
N THR A 202 27.64 -8.45 18.78
CA THR A 202 28.02 -9.12 20.05
C THR A 202 26.85 -9.98 20.53
N PRO A 203 27.06 -10.95 21.45
CA PRO A 203 25.96 -11.73 22.02
C PRO A 203 24.87 -10.88 22.70
N ARG A 204 25.19 -9.63 23.08
CA ARG A 204 24.25 -8.66 23.67
C ARG A 204 23.67 -7.67 22.66
N ARG A 205 24.17 -7.66 21.42
CA ARG A 205 23.71 -6.80 20.33
C ARG A 205 23.74 -7.57 19.01
N THR A 206 22.60 -8.15 18.66
CA THR A 206 22.42 -8.97 17.45
C THR A 206 22.16 -8.16 16.20
N ASP A 207 21.73 -6.90 16.35
CA ASP A 207 21.34 -6.02 15.25
C ASP A 207 22.41 -4.95 14.98
N ASP A 208 22.63 -4.66 13.70
CA ASP A 208 23.53 -3.60 13.24
C ASP A 208 23.09 -2.22 13.76
N ILE A 209 24.03 -1.28 13.84
CA ILE A 209 23.73 0.12 14.18
C ILE A 209 23.12 0.80 12.95
N GLU A 210 21.86 1.23 13.05
CA GLU A 210 21.20 1.93 11.95
C GLU A 210 21.88 3.29 11.71
N GLN A 211 22.18 3.62 10.45
CA GLN A 211 22.84 4.88 10.11
C GLN A 211 21.92 5.82 9.34
N HIS A 212 21.69 7.01 9.90
CA HIS A 212 21.02 8.11 9.23
C HIS A 212 22.04 9.17 8.80
N LEU A 213 22.39 9.15 7.51
CA LEU A 213 23.33 10.10 6.93
C LEU A 213 22.58 11.35 6.47
N VAL A 214 22.89 12.50 7.09
CA VAL A 214 22.13 13.75 6.93
C VAL A 214 23.03 14.88 6.45
N MET A 215 22.74 15.39 5.24
CA MET A 215 23.43 16.57 4.72
C MET A 215 22.77 17.84 5.28
N ALA A 216 23.51 18.62 6.06
CA ALA A 216 23.00 19.79 6.76
C ALA A 216 23.64 21.10 6.27
N GLY A 217 22.96 22.21 6.56
CA GLY A 217 23.43 23.55 6.22
C GLY A 217 23.40 23.83 4.71
N ILE A 218 22.48 23.20 3.98
CA ILE A 218 22.34 23.41 2.54
C ILE A 218 21.73 24.79 2.27
N PRO A 219 22.40 25.70 1.55
CA PRO A 219 21.86 27.01 1.24
C PRO A 219 20.54 26.90 0.46
N ASP A 220 19.63 27.83 0.74
CA ASP A 220 18.36 27.94 0.03
C ASP A 220 18.53 28.87 -1.19
N ALA A 221 19.34 28.43 -2.14
CA ALA A 221 19.72 29.16 -3.35
C ALA A 221 19.67 28.24 -4.59
N ASP A 222 19.64 28.85 -5.78
CA ASP A 222 19.63 28.12 -7.04
C ASP A 222 20.98 27.40 -7.29
N ASP A 223 20.91 26.16 -7.78
CA ASP A 223 22.09 25.35 -8.14
C ASP A 223 22.34 25.41 -9.66
N GLU A 224 22.42 26.61 -10.23
CA GLU A 224 22.50 26.85 -11.69
C GLU A 224 23.62 26.04 -12.37
N HIS A 225 24.74 25.86 -11.67
CA HIS A 225 25.91 25.14 -12.17
C HIS A 225 25.99 23.67 -11.69
N GLY A 226 24.94 23.16 -11.02
CA GLY A 226 24.85 21.77 -10.58
C GLY A 226 25.92 21.36 -9.56
N HIS A 227 26.44 22.30 -8.76
CA HIS A 227 27.47 22.03 -7.76
C HIS A 227 26.94 21.16 -6.63
N LEU A 228 25.75 21.47 -6.10
CA LEU A 228 25.12 20.66 -5.05
C LEU A 228 24.72 19.29 -5.60
N ALA A 229 24.14 19.23 -6.81
CA ALA A 229 23.80 17.97 -7.47
C ALA A 229 25.03 17.05 -7.67
N ARG A 230 26.18 17.60 -8.07
CA ARG A 230 27.45 16.85 -8.17
C ARG A 230 27.94 16.38 -6.81
N ARG A 231 27.92 17.27 -5.79
CA ARG A 231 28.31 16.93 -4.41
C ARG A 231 27.45 15.80 -3.86
N ARG A 232 26.12 15.86 -4.00
CA ARG A 232 25.20 14.77 -3.61
C ARG A 232 25.60 13.43 -4.18
N ARG A 233 25.90 13.36 -5.49
CA ARG A 233 26.32 12.10 -6.14
C ARG A 233 27.60 11.53 -5.54
N VAL A 234 28.60 12.38 -5.28
CA VAL A 234 29.87 11.96 -4.65
C VAL A 234 29.65 11.45 -3.24
N PHE A 235 28.85 12.16 -2.43
CA PHE A 235 28.57 11.76 -1.04
C PHE A 235 27.77 10.46 -0.97
N VAL A 236 26.73 10.31 -1.80
CA VAL A 236 25.93 9.07 -1.88
C VAL A 236 26.84 7.88 -2.18
N GLY A 237 27.74 8.03 -3.17
CA GLY A 237 28.70 6.98 -3.52
C GLY A 237 29.71 6.68 -2.41
N ARG A 238 30.33 7.71 -1.82
CA ARG A 238 31.40 7.53 -0.84
C ARG A 238 30.92 7.05 0.52
N LEU A 239 29.72 7.46 0.94
CA LEU A 239 29.14 7.04 2.21
C LEU A 239 28.39 5.70 2.13
N GLY A 240 28.28 5.13 0.92
CA GLY A 240 27.56 3.88 0.69
C GLY A 240 26.05 4.02 0.82
N ILE A 241 25.50 5.21 0.59
CA ILE A 241 24.05 5.42 0.62
C ILE A 241 23.45 4.69 -0.59
N PRO A 242 22.52 3.74 -0.39
CA PRO A 242 21.93 3.03 -1.50
C PRO A 242 21.21 3.98 -2.46
N ARG A 243 21.29 3.72 -3.78
CA ARG A 243 20.75 4.63 -4.81
C ARG A 243 19.25 4.94 -4.67
N HIS A 244 18.50 4.03 -4.05
CA HIS A 244 17.05 4.17 -3.83
C HIS A 244 16.72 4.85 -2.50
N ASP A 245 17.71 5.04 -1.62
CA ASP A 245 17.53 5.76 -0.38
C ASP A 245 17.76 7.26 -0.61
N ARG A 246 16.74 8.08 -0.33
CA ARG A 246 16.84 9.53 -0.51
C ARG A 246 17.71 10.09 0.59
N LEU A 247 18.81 10.76 0.25
CA LEU A 247 19.62 11.49 1.23
C LEU A 247 18.73 12.48 2.00
N THR A 248 18.71 12.40 3.34
CA THR A 248 17.99 13.36 4.17
C THR A 248 18.78 14.65 4.23
N GLU A 249 18.07 15.77 4.12
CA GLU A 249 18.67 17.09 4.05
C GLU A 249 18.07 18.06 5.06
N ILE A 250 18.93 18.84 5.70
CA ILE A 250 18.54 19.96 6.56
C ILE A 250 18.98 21.24 5.87
N ARG A 251 18.00 22.05 5.47
CA ARG A 251 18.26 23.35 4.82
C ARG A 251 18.83 24.35 5.82
N HIS A 252 19.67 25.24 5.32
CA HIS A 252 20.03 26.44 6.04
C HIS A 252 18.80 27.36 6.12
N TYR A 253 18.61 28.00 7.27
CA TYR A 253 17.48 28.89 7.51
C TYR A 253 17.99 30.28 7.85
N SER A 254 17.94 31.18 6.89
CA SER A 254 18.37 32.57 7.06
C SER A 254 17.27 33.36 7.77
N SER A 255 17.23 33.29 9.11
CA SER A 255 16.29 34.07 9.93
C SER A 255 16.98 34.59 11.19
N MET A 256 16.59 35.80 11.62
CA MET A 256 17.01 36.38 12.90
C MET A 256 16.52 35.56 14.10
N ASP A 257 15.48 34.73 13.92
CA ASP A 257 15.01 33.77 14.92
C ASP A 257 16.13 32.78 15.34
N LEU A 258 17.20 32.59 14.55
CA LEU A 258 18.34 31.77 14.97
C LEU A 258 19.06 32.31 16.20
N LEU A 259 18.94 33.61 16.50
CA LEU A 259 19.54 34.22 17.70
C LEU A 259 18.88 33.72 18.99
N THR A 260 17.59 33.41 18.92
CA THR A 260 16.81 32.91 20.06
C THR A 260 16.79 31.38 20.11
N GLN A 261 17.23 30.72 19.03
CA GLN A 261 17.33 29.26 18.89
C GLN A 261 16.04 28.53 19.33
N PRO A 262 14.86 28.86 18.75
CA PRO A 262 13.60 28.26 19.15
C PRO A 262 13.55 26.78 18.77
N ILE A 263 12.65 26.04 19.41
CA ILE A 263 12.31 24.70 18.93
C ILE A 263 11.37 24.86 17.73
N TYR A 264 11.94 24.94 16.53
CA TYR A 264 11.22 25.20 15.27
C TYR A 264 10.00 24.32 15.04
N THR A 265 10.07 23.05 15.40
CA THR A 265 8.96 22.09 15.26
C THR A 265 7.84 22.31 16.29
N MET A 266 8.10 23.05 17.36
CA MET A 266 7.11 23.50 18.34
C MET A 266 6.55 24.88 17.95
N GLU A 267 7.43 25.86 17.75
CA GLU A 267 7.07 27.28 17.67
C GLU A 267 6.88 27.81 16.24
N ARG A 268 7.48 27.14 15.25
CA ARG A 268 7.60 27.61 13.85
C ARG A 268 7.38 26.47 12.83
N ARG A 269 6.39 25.60 13.05
CA ARG A 269 6.11 24.38 12.25
C ARG A 269 6.02 24.60 10.73
N GLY A 270 5.56 25.77 10.30
CA GLY A 270 5.41 26.09 8.88
C GLY A 270 6.72 26.29 8.11
N THR A 271 7.84 26.48 8.82
CA THR A 271 9.14 26.81 8.20
C THR A 271 9.73 25.63 7.42
N ARG A 272 10.56 25.93 6.41
CA ARG A 272 11.30 24.91 5.65
C ARG A 272 12.26 24.10 6.54
N LEU A 273 12.81 24.75 7.58
CA LEU A 273 13.66 24.11 8.56
C LEU A 273 12.87 23.09 9.41
N ALA A 274 11.73 23.49 9.97
CA ALA A 274 10.85 22.56 10.71
C ALA A 274 10.43 21.36 9.84
N LYS A 275 10.08 21.58 8.57
CA LYS A 275 9.79 20.49 7.62
C LYS A 275 10.96 19.52 7.44
N SER A 276 12.20 20.01 7.46
CA SER A 276 13.40 19.17 7.37
C SER A 276 13.59 18.31 8.63
N TYR A 277 13.35 18.87 9.82
CA TYR A 277 13.38 18.12 11.08
C TYR A 277 12.24 17.11 11.19
N LEU A 278 11.03 17.43 10.72
CA LEU A 278 9.92 16.50 10.64
C LEU A 278 10.26 15.32 9.72
N ALA A 279 10.86 15.57 8.57
CA ALA A 279 11.30 14.51 7.65
C ALA A 279 12.38 13.61 8.29
N LEU A 280 13.35 14.18 8.99
CA LEU A 280 14.34 13.42 9.76
C LEU A 280 13.66 12.58 10.85
N THR A 281 12.73 13.16 11.61
CA THR A 281 11.99 12.46 12.67
C THR A 281 11.26 11.23 12.13
N ARG A 282 10.47 11.40 11.05
CA ARG A 282 9.76 10.27 10.41
C ARG A 282 10.71 9.16 10.01
N ARG A 283 11.87 9.52 9.46
CA ARG A 283 12.87 8.54 9.03
C ARG A 283 13.47 7.76 10.20
N ILE A 284 13.77 8.44 11.32
CA ILE A 284 14.28 7.77 12.52
C ILE A 284 13.22 6.80 13.06
N ARG A 285 11.98 7.27 13.22
CA ARG A 285 10.87 6.46 13.71
C ARG A 285 10.55 5.27 12.80
N ALA A 286 10.58 5.46 11.49
CA ALA A 286 10.36 4.41 10.49
C ALA A 286 11.43 3.31 10.49
N ARG A 287 12.63 3.56 11.05
CA ARG A 287 13.67 2.52 11.19
C ARG A 287 13.67 1.85 12.57
N ASN A 288 12.99 2.46 13.54
CA ASN A 288 12.76 1.83 14.83
C ASN A 288 11.58 0.84 14.73
N VAL A 289 11.88 -0.44 14.53
CA VAL A 289 10.87 -1.52 14.50
C VAL A 289 10.08 -1.58 15.83
N GLY A 290 10.61 -1.04 16.94
CA GLY A 290 9.91 -0.92 18.21
C GLY A 290 8.80 0.13 18.27
N ASP A 291 8.78 1.10 17.35
CA ASP A 291 7.77 2.18 17.29
C ASP A 291 6.69 1.83 16.27
N ARG A 292 5.58 1.26 16.75
CA ARG A 292 4.45 0.81 15.91
C ARG A 292 3.96 1.91 14.96
N ASP A 293 3.73 3.11 15.49
CA ASP A 293 3.20 4.23 14.70
C ASP A 293 4.24 4.74 13.71
N GLY A 294 5.52 4.73 14.10
CA GLY A 294 6.65 5.02 13.23
C GLY A 294 6.76 4.04 12.05
N VAL A 295 6.55 2.74 12.32
CA VAL A 295 6.53 1.68 11.31
C VAL A 295 5.35 1.87 10.34
N LEU A 296 4.15 2.12 10.85
CA LEU A 296 2.97 2.37 10.00
C LEU A 296 3.18 3.62 9.13
N GLU A 297 3.67 4.72 9.71
CA GLU A 297 4.02 5.93 8.97
C GLU A 297 5.09 5.63 7.89
N GLY A 298 6.10 4.84 8.24
CA GLY A 298 7.17 4.42 7.34
C GLY A 298 6.68 3.57 6.17
N LEU A 299 5.77 2.63 6.41
CA LEU A 299 5.18 1.78 5.38
C LEU A 299 4.27 2.59 4.44
N ARG A 300 3.45 3.51 4.99
CA ARG A 300 2.56 4.45 4.25
C ARG A 300 3.36 5.37 3.32
N TYR A 301 4.39 6.04 3.85
CA TYR A 301 5.17 7.04 3.11
C TYR A 301 6.44 6.48 2.48
N GLN A 302 6.61 5.16 2.50
CA GLN A 302 7.73 4.45 1.87
C GLN A 302 9.10 4.91 2.37
N HIS A 303 9.20 5.20 3.68
CA HIS A 303 10.45 5.58 4.36
C HIS A 303 11.27 4.35 4.80
N LEU A 304 11.29 3.34 3.94
CA LEU A 304 11.79 2.03 4.26
C LEU A 304 13.29 1.90 3.90
N PRO A 305 13.99 0.87 4.41
CA PRO A 305 15.35 0.54 3.98
C PRO A 305 15.49 0.40 2.48
N ALA A 306 16.71 0.60 1.99
CA ALA A 306 16.98 0.37 0.58
C ALA A 306 16.63 -1.06 0.18
N ARG A 307 16.28 -1.27 -1.10
CA ARG A 307 15.81 -2.55 -1.66
C ARG A 307 16.56 -3.82 -1.20
N GLY A 308 17.86 -3.74 -0.90
CA GLY A 308 18.63 -4.88 -0.38
C GLY A 308 18.37 -5.27 1.10
N GLY A 309 17.90 -4.34 1.93
CA GLY A 309 17.54 -4.57 3.34
C GLY A 309 16.03 -4.49 3.59
N HIS A 310 15.24 -4.36 2.52
CA HIS A 310 13.81 -4.09 2.59
C HIS A 310 13.04 -5.33 3.05
N THR A 311 13.30 -6.48 2.43
CA THR A 311 12.71 -7.78 2.79
C THR A 311 13.03 -8.18 4.24
N ASP A 312 14.27 -7.97 4.68
CA ASP A 312 14.70 -8.24 6.05
C ASP A 312 13.97 -7.34 7.06
N TYR A 313 13.86 -6.04 6.77
CA TYR A 313 13.06 -5.12 7.57
C TYR A 313 11.58 -5.52 7.66
N LEU A 314 10.94 -5.81 6.52
CA LEU A 314 9.54 -6.25 6.48
C LEU A 314 9.35 -7.57 7.26
N GLY A 315 10.32 -8.50 7.16
CA GLY A 315 10.33 -9.75 7.93
C GLY A 315 10.43 -9.51 9.45
N ARG A 316 11.32 -8.60 9.89
CA ARG A 316 11.42 -8.22 11.31
C ARG A 316 10.14 -7.57 11.82
N VAL A 317 9.55 -6.66 11.04
CA VAL A 317 8.27 -6.00 11.37
C VAL A 317 7.16 -7.04 11.48
N GLY A 318 6.98 -7.88 10.45
CA GLY A 318 5.95 -8.92 10.43
C GLY A 318 6.13 -9.99 11.53
N LYS A 319 7.37 -10.25 11.98
CA LYS A 319 7.64 -11.10 13.14
C LYS A 319 7.27 -10.41 14.46
N ARG A 320 7.62 -9.13 14.64
CA ARG A 320 7.37 -8.39 15.87
C ARG A 320 5.88 -8.11 16.07
N TYR A 321 5.18 -7.73 15.01
CA TYR A 321 3.78 -7.36 15.01
C TYR A 321 2.89 -8.48 14.45
N GLY A 322 3.24 -9.74 14.76
CA GLY A 322 2.54 -10.92 14.26
C GLY A 322 1.07 -11.01 14.70
N ASP A 323 0.68 -10.26 15.73
CA ASP A 323 -0.68 -10.18 16.27
C ASP A 323 -1.36 -8.83 15.97
N ASP A 324 -0.80 -8.01 15.07
CA ASP A 324 -1.34 -6.70 14.69
C ASP A 324 -1.82 -6.70 13.24
N SER A 325 -3.14 -6.80 13.06
CA SER A 325 -3.76 -6.87 11.73
C SER A 325 -3.44 -5.65 10.85
N GLU A 326 -3.37 -4.45 11.42
CA GLU A 326 -3.12 -3.21 10.64
C GLU A 326 -1.68 -3.20 10.12
N VAL A 327 -0.71 -3.51 11.00
CA VAL A 327 0.70 -3.56 10.60
C VAL A 327 0.93 -4.66 9.57
N LEU A 328 0.38 -5.86 9.77
CA LEU A 328 0.53 -6.98 8.84
C LEU A 328 -0.04 -6.67 7.45
N ALA A 329 -1.21 -6.05 7.38
CA ALA A 329 -1.81 -5.63 6.13
C ALA A 329 -0.92 -4.59 5.40
N MET A 330 -0.36 -3.62 6.12
CA MET A 330 0.57 -2.65 5.54
C MET A 330 1.92 -3.25 5.09
N VAL A 331 2.40 -4.28 5.81
CA VAL A 331 3.57 -5.06 5.37
C VAL A 331 3.25 -5.83 4.09
N ALA A 332 2.04 -6.40 3.97
CA ALA A 332 1.61 -7.06 2.74
C ALA A 332 1.60 -6.11 1.55
N GLU A 333 1.01 -4.92 1.71
CA GLU A 333 1.02 -3.87 0.67
C GLU A 333 2.45 -3.45 0.27
N ALA A 334 3.41 -3.52 1.21
CA ALA A 334 4.81 -3.28 0.89
C ALA A 334 5.38 -4.41 0.03
N TYR A 335 5.14 -5.68 0.38
CA TYR A 335 5.56 -6.84 -0.43
C TYR A 335 4.92 -6.84 -1.83
N GLU A 336 3.65 -6.47 -1.97
CA GLU A 336 2.97 -6.36 -3.26
C GLU A 336 3.64 -5.35 -4.19
N ARG A 337 4.05 -4.20 -3.65
CA ARG A 337 4.78 -3.17 -4.42
C ARG A 337 6.15 -3.65 -4.89
N GLU A 338 6.74 -4.62 -4.19
CA GLU A 338 7.98 -5.28 -4.62
C GLU A 338 7.73 -6.42 -5.62
N GLY A 339 6.47 -6.82 -5.81
CA GLY A 339 6.09 -7.96 -6.64
C GLY A 339 6.16 -9.31 -5.90
N ASP A 340 6.41 -9.32 -4.59
CA ASP A 340 6.42 -10.53 -3.76
C ASP A 340 5.01 -10.87 -3.27
N LEU A 341 4.20 -11.40 -4.19
CA LEU A 341 2.81 -11.76 -3.92
C LEU A 341 2.68 -12.93 -2.93
N LEU A 342 3.73 -13.74 -2.78
CA LEU A 342 3.75 -14.87 -1.86
C LEU A 342 3.82 -14.37 -0.41
N GLU A 343 4.80 -13.51 -0.10
CA GLU A 343 4.93 -12.93 1.23
C GLU A 343 3.77 -11.99 1.56
N ALA A 344 3.26 -11.24 0.57
CA ALA A 344 2.04 -10.46 0.75
C ALA A 344 0.86 -11.31 1.22
N ALA A 345 0.58 -12.42 0.52
CA ALA A 345 -0.50 -13.33 0.89
C ALA A 345 -0.28 -13.98 2.26
N ARG A 346 0.98 -14.32 2.62
CA ARG A 346 1.31 -14.82 3.96
C ARG A 346 0.99 -13.82 5.06
N MET A 347 1.29 -12.54 4.84
CA MET A 347 0.98 -11.48 5.80
C MET A 347 -0.53 -11.22 5.90
N LEU A 348 -1.23 -11.19 4.77
CA LEU A 348 -2.70 -11.03 4.73
C LEU A 348 -3.44 -12.21 5.36
N ASP A 349 -2.95 -13.43 5.17
CA ASP A 349 -3.49 -14.63 5.81
C ASP A 349 -3.40 -14.52 7.34
N LYS A 350 -2.25 -14.09 7.88
CA LYS A 350 -2.12 -13.79 9.32
C LYS A 350 -3.07 -12.67 9.76
N ALA A 351 -3.10 -11.57 9.03
CA ALA A 351 -3.96 -10.43 9.34
C ALA A 351 -5.45 -10.83 9.39
N SER A 352 -5.90 -11.64 8.42
CA SER A 352 -7.30 -12.11 8.33
C SER A 352 -7.77 -12.95 9.52
N ARG A 353 -6.84 -13.58 10.26
CA ARG A 353 -7.17 -14.36 11.47
C ARG A 353 -7.38 -13.48 12.71
N ILE A 354 -6.91 -12.24 12.65
CA ILE A 354 -6.90 -11.29 13.78
C ILE A 354 -7.96 -10.21 13.58
N GLY A 355 -8.06 -9.67 12.36
CA GLY A 355 -8.94 -8.56 12.03
C GLY A 355 -9.59 -8.71 10.66
N GLN A 356 -10.51 -7.81 10.37
CA GLN A 356 -11.18 -7.75 9.06
C GLN A 356 -10.25 -7.11 8.03
N LEU A 357 -10.14 -7.75 6.87
CA LEU A 357 -9.43 -7.22 5.72
C LEU A 357 -10.32 -6.30 4.89
N THR A 358 -9.71 -5.31 4.24
CA THR A 358 -10.40 -4.47 3.24
C THR A 358 -10.62 -5.25 1.94
N LEU A 359 -11.51 -4.75 1.07
CA LEU A 359 -11.76 -5.38 -0.24
C LEU A 359 -10.48 -5.51 -1.11
N PRO A 360 -9.61 -4.49 -1.24
CA PRO A 360 -8.33 -4.65 -1.94
C PRO A 360 -7.44 -5.74 -1.34
N GLN A 361 -7.40 -5.85 -0.01
CA GLN A 361 -6.62 -6.84 0.72
C GLN A 361 -7.17 -8.27 0.53
N LEU A 362 -8.49 -8.44 0.52
CA LEU A 362 -9.14 -9.72 0.22
C LEU A 362 -8.85 -10.19 -1.21
N TYR A 363 -8.93 -9.27 -2.18
CA TYR A 363 -8.58 -9.57 -3.57
C TYR A 363 -7.11 -9.99 -3.70
N SER A 364 -6.20 -9.28 -3.02
CA SER A 364 -4.78 -9.62 -3.05
C SER A 364 -4.49 -10.98 -2.40
N LEU A 365 -5.12 -11.27 -1.26
CA LEU A 365 -5.05 -12.57 -0.60
C LEU A 365 -5.54 -13.68 -1.55
N ALA A 366 -6.67 -13.48 -2.21
CA ALA A 366 -7.20 -14.44 -3.19
C ALA A 366 -6.22 -14.70 -4.34
N ARG A 367 -5.63 -13.63 -4.89
CA ARG A 367 -4.65 -13.73 -5.97
C ARG A 367 -3.38 -14.47 -5.55
N GLY A 368 -2.84 -14.17 -4.37
CA GLY A 368 -1.65 -14.88 -3.86
C GLY A 368 -1.91 -16.36 -3.54
N ARG A 369 -3.10 -16.68 -3.01
CA ARG A 369 -3.53 -18.08 -2.82
C ARG A 369 -3.70 -18.83 -4.15
N GLN A 370 -4.28 -18.17 -5.16
CA GLN A 370 -4.39 -18.72 -6.51
C GLN A 370 -3.01 -19.03 -7.13
N LEU A 371 -2.03 -18.16 -6.94
CA LEU A 371 -0.66 -18.36 -7.44
C LEU A 371 0.11 -19.48 -6.70
N THR A 372 -0.25 -19.75 -5.45
CA THR A 372 0.38 -20.82 -4.64
C THR A 372 -0.32 -22.16 -4.76
N GLY A 373 -1.43 -22.23 -5.52
CA GLY A 373 -2.21 -23.44 -5.73
C GLY A 373 -3.26 -23.70 -4.64
N ASP A 374 -3.43 -22.80 -3.67
CA ASP A 374 -4.52 -22.85 -2.69
C ASP A 374 -5.81 -22.29 -3.30
N LEU A 375 -6.43 -23.08 -4.19
CA LEU A 375 -7.63 -22.65 -4.94
C LEU A 375 -8.85 -22.50 -4.02
N GLU A 376 -9.00 -23.37 -3.03
CA GLU A 376 -10.10 -23.32 -2.06
C GLU A 376 -10.00 -22.07 -1.19
N GLY A 377 -8.80 -21.77 -0.67
CA GLY A 377 -8.56 -20.55 0.08
C GLY A 377 -8.72 -19.29 -0.78
N ALA A 378 -8.39 -19.34 -2.07
CA ALA A 378 -8.64 -18.22 -2.99
C ALA A 378 -10.14 -17.96 -3.19
N LEU A 379 -10.94 -19.01 -3.39
CA LEU A 379 -12.39 -18.92 -3.47
C LEU A 379 -13.01 -18.38 -2.18
N GLN A 380 -12.53 -18.84 -1.02
CA GLN A 380 -13.00 -18.33 0.28
C GLN A 380 -12.72 -16.83 0.44
N ALA A 381 -11.54 -16.36 0.03
CA ALA A 381 -11.20 -14.93 0.07
C ALA A 381 -12.08 -14.09 -0.87
N LEU A 382 -12.45 -14.62 -2.04
CA LEU A 382 -13.38 -13.97 -2.97
C LEU A 382 -14.82 -13.97 -2.46
N ARG A 383 -15.28 -15.04 -1.80
CA ARG A 383 -16.58 -15.04 -1.10
C ARG A 383 -16.63 -13.92 -0.06
N SER A 384 -15.62 -13.85 0.81
CA SER A 384 -15.49 -12.74 1.77
C SER A 384 -15.42 -11.36 1.12
N PHE A 385 -14.84 -11.25 -0.09
CA PHE A 385 -14.85 -10.01 -0.86
C PHE A 385 -16.28 -9.63 -1.25
N PHE A 386 -17.05 -10.55 -1.84
CA PHE A 386 -18.41 -10.26 -2.30
C PHE A 386 -19.41 -10.12 -1.14
N ASP A 387 -19.18 -10.79 -0.01
CA ASP A 387 -19.97 -10.66 1.23
C ASP A 387 -19.60 -9.42 2.05
N GLY A 388 -18.51 -8.73 1.68
CA GLY A 388 -18.00 -7.56 2.37
C GLY A 388 -18.98 -6.37 2.34
N PRO A 389 -18.86 -5.42 3.28
CA PRO A 389 -19.71 -4.25 3.28
C PRO A 389 -19.47 -3.40 2.03
N ALA A 390 -20.54 -2.87 1.45
CA ALA A 390 -20.42 -1.79 0.49
C ALA A 390 -19.73 -0.60 1.17
N GLU A 391 -18.72 0.00 0.54
CA GLU A 391 -18.11 1.19 1.11
C GLU A 391 -19.12 2.35 1.08
N PRO A 392 -19.32 3.07 2.21
CA PRO A 392 -20.43 4.02 2.39
C PRO A 392 -20.47 5.19 1.39
N ASN A 393 -19.42 5.39 0.57
CA ASN A 393 -19.32 6.43 -0.46
C ASN A 393 -19.15 5.88 -1.90
N GLY A 394 -19.31 4.57 -2.13
CA GLY A 394 -19.19 3.97 -3.47
C GLY A 394 -17.75 3.94 -4.02
N GLU A 395 -16.75 3.91 -3.15
CA GLU A 395 -15.33 4.06 -3.48
C GLU A 395 -14.62 2.77 -3.93
N THR A 396 -15.28 1.60 -3.90
CA THR A 396 -14.65 0.38 -4.42
C THR A 396 -14.40 0.53 -5.92
N PRO A 397 -13.14 0.56 -6.38
CA PRO A 397 -12.85 0.86 -7.78
C PRO A 397 -13.50 -0.19 -8.68
N ARG A 398 -14.23 0.26 -9.71
CA ARG A 398 -14.83 -0.65 -10.72
C ARG A 398 -13.84 -1.71 -11.22
N ALA A 399 -12.59 -1.31 -11.45
CA ALA A 399 -11.54 -2.23 -11.91
C ALA A 399 -11.27 -3.37 -10.92
N LEU A 400 -11.34 -3.11 -9.61
CA LEU A 400 -11.15 -4.12 -8.56
C LEU A 400 -12.30 -5.12 -8.54
N VAL A 401 -13.55 -4.64 -8.56
CA VAL A 401 -14.75 -5.51 -8.59
C VAL A 401 -14.73 -6.43 -9.81
N LEU A 402 -14.42 -5.86 -10.97
CA LEU A 402 -14.34 -6.64 -12.22
C LEU A 402 -13.19 -7.65 -12.18
N ALA A 403 -12.03 -7.29 -11.63
CA ALA A 403 -10.91 -8.21 -11.48
C ALA A 403 -11.21 -9.36 -10.50
N ALA A 404 -11.95 -9.08 -9.42
CA ALA A 404 -12.41 -10.10 -8.48
C ALA A 404 -13.40 -11.07 -9.13
N LEU A 405 -14.36 -10.55 -9.93
CA LEU A 405 -15.31 -11.37 -10.69
C LEU A 405 -14.59 -12.23 -11.74
N ASP A 406 -13.65 -11.65 -12.48
CA ASP A 406 -12.88 -12.37 -13.50
C ASP A 406 -12.05 -13.51 -12.86
N LEU A 407 -11.48 -13.28 -11.68
CA LEU A 407 -10.75 -14.31 -10.92
C LEU A 407 -11.70 -15.41 -10.38
N LEU A 408 -12.88 -15.03 -9.87
CA LEU A 408 -13.89 -15.97 -9.39
C LEU A 408 -14.36 -16.90 -10.52
N GLN A 409 -14.67 -16.32 -11.68
CA GLN A 409 -15.05 -17.09 -12.88
C GLN A 409 -13.89 -17.93 -13.45
N LEU A 410 -12.63 -17.51 -13.26
CA LEU A 410 -11.46 -18.27 -13.69
C LEU A 410 -11.23 -19.51 -12.81
N LEU A 411 -11.39 -19.37 -11.49
CA LEU A 411 -11.22 -20.48 -10.55
C LEU A 411 -12.30 -21.57 -10.76
N GLY A 412 -13.53 -21.16 -11.10
CA GLY A 412 -14.64 -22.07 -11.37
C GLY A 412 -15.07 -22.88 -10.14
N GLY A 413 -15.93 -23.88 -10.34
CA GLY A 413 -16.37 -24.81 -9.29
C GLY A 413 -17.39 -24.25 -8.29
N GLU A 414 -17.83 -23.00 -8.46
CA GLU A 414 -18.74 -22.29 -7.58
C GLU A 414 -19.94 -21.72 -8.33
N ASP A 415 -21.04 -21.50 -7.60
CA ASP A 415 -22.18 -20.76 -8.12
C ASP A 415 -21.90 -19.25 -8.10
N VAL A 416 -21.18 -18.79 -9.14
CA VAL A 416 -20.85 -17.36 -9.33
C VAL A 416 -22.11 -16.48 -9.35
N GLY A 417 -23.20 -16.98 -9.94
CA GLY A 417 -24.47 -16.27 -9.98
C GLY A 417 -25.02 -16.02 -8.57
N GLY A 418 -25.06 -17.06 -7.74
CA GLY A 418 -25.49 -16.94 -6.34
C GLY A 418 -24.62 -15.96 -5.53
N ILE A 419 -23.29 -16.07 -5.62
CA ILE A 419 -22.36 -15.18 -4.92
C ILE A 419 -22.58 -13.70 -5.31
N VAL A 420 -22.81 -13.44 -6.59
CA VAL A 420 -22.97 -12.06 -7.09
C VAL A 420 -24.35 -11.50 -6.82
N ALA A 421 -25.41 -12.32 -6.89
CA ALA A 421 -26.79 -11.89 -6.66
C ALA A 421 -27.00 -11.33 -5.24
N ASP A 422 -26.40 -11.97 -4.24
CA ASP A 422 -26.57 -11.59 -2.83
C ASP A 422 -25.48 -10.61 -2.34
N SER A 423 -24.56 -10.18 -3.21
CA SER A 423 -23.39 -9.39 -2.83
C SER A 423 -23.75 -7.95 -2.44
N PRO A 424 -23.49 -7.51 -1.19
CA PRO A 424 -23.66 -6.12 -0.79
C PRO A 424 -22.73 -5.18 -1.57
N VAL A 425 -21.52 -5.64 -1.92
CA VAL A 425 -20.56 -4.89 -2.75
C VAL A 425 -21.16 -4.53 -4.11
N ILE A 426 -21.92 -5.43 -4.72
CA ILE A 426 -22.56 -5.20 -6.01
C ILE A 426 -23.82 -4.35 -5.85
N ALA A 427 -24.68 -4.67 -4.88
CA ALA A 427 -25.92 -3.95 -4.63
C ALA A 427 -25.67 -2.47 -4.29
N GLY A 428 -24.62 -2.18 -3.50
CA GLY A 428 -24.21 -0.83 -3.12
C GLY A 428 -23.37 -0.07 -4.16
N ALA A 429 -22.99 -0.71 -5.29
CA ALA A 429 -22.16 -0.07 -6.30
C ALA A 429 -22.98 0.85 -7.23
N PRO A 430 -22.35 1.87 -7.84
CA PRO A 430 -23.01 2.71 -8.84
C PRO A 430 -23.33 1.94 -10.13
N SER A 431 -24.26 2.45 -10.94
CA SER A 431 -24.64 1.90 -12.25
C SER A 431 -23.43 1.67 -13.18
N SER A 432 -22.43 2.55 -13.10
CA SER A 432 -21.17 2.48 -13.84
C SER A 432 -20.31 1.24 -13.51
N THR A 433 -20.58 0.58 -12.37
CA THR A 433 -19.97 -0.69 -11.96
C THR A 433 -20.95 -1.87 -12.14
N ARG A 434 -22.21 -1.70 -11.73
CA ARG A 434 -23.24 -2.75 -11.79
C ARG A 434 -23.54 -3.22 -13.22
N ALA A 435 -23.66 -2.30 -14.17
CA ALA A 435 -23.90 -2.69 -15.57
C ALA A 435 -22.74 -3.53 -16.15
N PRO A 436 -21.45 -3.11 -16.06
CA PRO A 436 -20.34 -3.96 -16.50
C PRO A 436 -20.24 -5.33 -15.82
N VAL A 437 -20.74 -5.48 -14.59
CA VAL A 437 -20.85 -6.78 -13.90
C VAL A 437 -21.92 -7.64 -14.59
N ALA A 438 -23.14 -7.13 -14.77
CA ALA A 438 -24.22 -7.86 -15.45
C ALA A 438 -23.86 -8.29 -16.89
N PHE A 439 -23.03 -7.51 -17.59
CA PHE A 439 -22.55 -7.87 -18.93
C PHE A 439 -21.49 -8.98 -18.92
N ARG A 440 -20.76 -9.20 -17.82
CA ARG A 440 -19.78 -10.30 -17.66
C ARG A 440 -20.39 -11.61 -17.16
N LEU A 441 -21.57 -11.54 -16.55
CA LEU A 441 -22.33 -12.68 -16.07
C LEU A 441 -23.00 -13.38 -17.26
N ASP A 442 -22.24 -14.20 -17.99
CA ASP A 442 -22.67 -14.82 -19.25
C ASP A 442 -22.30 -16.30 -19.40
N ARG A 443 -21.76 -16.95 -18.35
CA ARG A 443 -21.22 -18.33 -18.45
C ARG A 443 -22.15 -19.43 -17.96
N SER A 444 -23.22 -19.09 -17.26
CA SER A 444 -24.18 -20.07 -16.74
C SER A 444 -25.58 -19.46 -16.57
N VAL A 445 -26.60 -20.34 -16.45
CA VAL A 445 -27.98 -19.93 -16.14
C VAL A 445 -28.05 -19.17 -14.82
N SER A 446 -27.26 -19.57 -13.81
CA SER A 446 -27.24 -18.87 -12.52
C SER A 446 -26.67 -17.45 -12.65
N GLU A 447 -25.55 -17.29 -13.38
CA GLU A 447 -24.99 -15.97 -13.69
C GLU A 447 -26.01 -15.09 -14.42
N TYR A 448 -26.75 -15.64 -15.39
CA TYR A 448 -27.79 -14.89 -16.08
C TYR A 448 -28.95 -14.45 -15.19
N ARG A 449 -29.37 -15.28 -14.21
CA ARG A 449 -30.37 -14.87 -13.23
C ARG A 449 -29.90 -13.68 -12.40
N ALA A 450 -28.65 -13.69 -11.96
CA ALA A 450 -28.05 -12.55 -11.27
C ALA A 450 -27.96 -11.32 -12.17
N ALA A 451 -27.57 -11.50 -13.45
CA ALA A 451 -27.55 -10.41 -14.43
C ALA A 451 -28.93 -9.78 -14.65
N ILE A 452 -29.98 -10.60 -14.76
CA ILE A 452 -31.37 -10.16 -14.92
C ILE A 452 -31.79 -9.27 -13.75
N ALA A 453 -31.58 -9.74 -12.51
CA ALA A 453 -31.91 -8.97 -11.31
C ALA A 453 -31.23 -7.59 -11.30
N ILE A 454 -29.91 -7.55 -11.62
CA ILE A 454 -29.16 -6.30 -11.70
C ILE A 454 -29.73 -5.37 -12.79
N LEU A 455 -30.02 -5.90 -13.99
CA LEU A 455 -30.48 -5.10 -15.13
C LEU A 455 -31.90 -4.55 -14.91
N GLU A 456 -32.80 -5.34 -14.32
CA GLU A 456 -34.17 -4.90 -14.01
C GLU A 456 -34.16 -3.72 -13.03
N GLU A 457 -33.33 -3.79 -11.98
CA GLU A 457 -33.16 -2.67 -11.05
C GLU A 457 -32.56 -1.43 -11.72
N LEU A 458 -31.55 -1.60 -12.59
CA LEU A 458 -30.92 -0.50 -13.30
C LEU A 458 -31.90 0.18 -14.27
N ILE A 459 -32.70 -0.58 -15.00
CA ILE A 459 -33.69 -0.03 -15.95
C ILE A 459 -34.82 0.69 -15.21
N ALA A 460 -35.22 0.19 -14.04
CA ALA A 460 -36.24 0.81 -13.20
C ALA A 460 -35.77 2.12 -12.52
N ALA A 461 -34.47 2.40 -12.50
CA ALA A 461 -33.94 3.63 -11.93
C ALA A 461 -34.19 4.85 -12.85
N ASP A 462 -34.63 5.96 -12.25
CA ASP A 462 -35.02 7.18 -12.98
C ASP A 462 -33.83 7.99 -13.56
N ASP A 463 -32.60 7.69 -13.14
CA ASP A 463 -31.40 8.48 -13.46
C ASP A 463 -30.67 8.05 -14.73
N ALA A 464 -31.04 6.91 -15.32
CA ALA A 464 -30.40 6.39 -16.53
C ALA A 464 -30.80 7.15 -17.81
N GLY A 465 -29.84 7.39 -18.70
CA GLY A 465 -30.11 7.98 -20.02
C GLY A 465 -30.90 7.01 -20.92
N ALA A 466 -31.66 7.53 -21.89
CA ALA A 466 -32.43 6.71 -22.83
C ALA A 466 -31.56 5.64 -23.54
N ARG A 467 -30.38 6.04 -24.05
CA ARG A 467 -29.44 5.11 -24.71
C ARG A 467 -28.90 4.02 -23.78
N GLU A 468 -28.71 4.32 -22.49
CA GLU A 468 -28.24 3.33 -21.51
C GLU A 468 -29.33 2.31 -21.23
N ARG A 469 -30.56 2.78 -21.04
CA ARG A 469 -31.73 1.90 -20.88
C ARG A 469 -31.94 1.00 -22.08
N ASP A 470 -31.78 1.50 -23.31
CA ASP A 470 -31.87 0.67 -24.53
C ASP A 470 -30.80 -0.42 -24.53
N HIS A 471 -29.55 -0.06 -24.18
CA HIS A 471 -28.44 -1.01 -24.13
C HIS A 471 -28.64 -2.08 -23.05
N TRP A 472 -29.12 -1.70 -21.87
CA TRP A 472 -29.41 -2.63 -20.77
C TRP A 472 -30.61 -3.52 -21.08
N SER A 473 -31.66 -2.97 -21.71
CA SER A 473 -32.84 -3.73 -22.11
C SER A 473 -32.51 -4.80 -23.16
N TRP A 474 -31.63 -4.46 -24.11
CA TRP A 474 -31.11 -5.44 -25.07
C TRP A 474 -30.39 -6.60 -24.36
N ARG A 475 -29.51 -6.28 -23.41
CA ARG A 475 -28.80 -7.30 -22.63
C ARG A 475 -29.74 -8.13 -21.77
N LEU A 476 -30.78 -7.51 -21.19
CA LEU A 476 -31.81 -8.18 -20.41
C LEU A 476 -32.59 -9.19 -21.27
N ALA A 477 -33.03 -8.80 -22.47
CA ALA A 477 -33.70 -9.71 -23.39
C ALA A 477 -32.81 -10.90 -23.80
N PHE A 478 -31.52 -10.63 -24.05
CA PHE A 478 -30.55 -11.69 -24.33
C PHE A 478 -30.38 -12.67 -23.14
N ALA A 479 -30.29 -12.15 -21.91
CA ALA A 479 -30.20 -12.96 -20.71
C ALA A 479 -31.46 -13.80 -20.47
N ARG A 480 -32.65 -13.23 -20.76
CA ARG A 480 -33.94 -13.94 -20.69
C ARG A 480 -34.01 -15.13 -21.65
N MET A 481 -33.46 -15.00 -22.86
CA MET A 481 -33.31 -16.14 -23.78
C MET A 481 -32.48 -17.27 -23.16
N ALA A 482 -31.37 -16.95 -22.48
CA ALA A 482 -30.49 -17.95 -21.89
C ALA A 482 -31.12 -18.70 -20.70
N VAL A 483 -32.03 -18.08 -19.96
CA VAL A 483 -32.73 -18.71 -18.82
C VAL A 483 -34.08 -19.33 -19.20
N GLY A 484 -34.50 -19.23 -20.47
CA GLY A 484 -35.76 -19.77 -20.97
C GLY A 484 -37.00 -18.88 -20.75
N ASP A 485 -36.84 -17.63 -20.32
CA ASP A 485 -37.93 -16.63 -20.21
C ASP A 485 -38.21 -16.00 -21.58
N VAL A 486 -38.58 -16.85 -22.55
CA VAL A 486 -38.61 -16.46 -23.96
C VAL A 486 -39.77 -15.54 -24.29
N ASP A 487 -40.92 -15.68 -23.63
CA ASP A 487 -42.09 -14.84 -23.87
C ASP A 487 -41.78 -13.34 -23.63
N ARG A 488 -41.08 -13.04 -22.53
CA ARG A 488 -40.68 -11.65 -22.22
C ARG A 488 -39.53 -11.16 -23.10
N ALA A 489 -38.66 -12.05 -23.57
CA ALA A 489 -37.63 -11.68 -24.53
C ALA A 489 -38.24 -11.36 -25.91
N ALA A 490 -39.20 -12.16 -26.37
CA ALA A 490 -39.90 -11.98 -27.63
C ALA A 490 -40.60 -10.62 -27.70
N ALA A 491 -41.34 -10.25 -26.66
CA ALA A 491 -42.01 -8.95 -26.56
C ALA A 491 -41.04 -7.77 -26.78
N PHE A 492 -39.87 -7.82 -26.13
CA PHE A 492 -38.85 -6.78 -26.34
C PHE A 492 -38.35 -6.72 -27.80
N PHE A 493 -38.08 -7.88 -28.42
CA PHE A 493 -37.57 -7.89 -29.79
C PHE A 493 -38.63 -7.44 -30.81
N GLU A 494 -39.91 -7.74 -30.59
CA GLU A 494 -41.01 -7.24 -31.41
C GLU A 494 -41.12 -5.72 -31.35
N ASP A 495 -41.11 -5.15 -30.15
CA ASP A 495 -41.14 -3.70 -29.93
C ASP A 495 -39.91 -3.02 -30.57
N ALA A 496 -38.72 -3.59 -30.36
CA ALA A 496 -37.48 -3.05 -30.93
C ALA A 496 -37.42 -3.17 -32.47
N MET A 497 -38.13 -4.13 -33.07
CA MET A 497 -38.26 -4.22 -34.53
C MET A 497 -39.26 -3.20 -35.10
N ALA A 498 -40.25 -2.75 -34.31
CA ALA A 498 -41.21 -1.73 -34.71
C ALA A 498 -40.60 -0.31 -34.69
N ASP A 499 -39.57 -0.10 -33.87
CA ASP A 499 -38.82 1.16 -33.83
C ASP A 499 -37.78 1.24 -34.97
N SER A 500 -38.06 2.09 -35.96
CA SER A 500 -37.20 2.32 -37.13
C SER A 500 -35.90 3.07 -36.82
N GLY A 501 -35.70 3.54 -35.58
CA GLY A 501 -34.49 4.25 -35.13
C GLY A 501 -33.38 3.38 -34.54
N HIS A 502 -33.57 2.06 -34.38
CA HIS A 502 -32.63 1.21 -33.63
C HIS A 502 -31.38 0.81 -34.44
N PRO A 503 -30.14 1.09 -33.97
CA PRO A 503 -28.90 0.89 -34.75
C PRO A 503 -28.45 -0.57 -34.93
N ILE A 504 -29.15 -1.56 -34.35
CA ILE A 504 -28.74 -2.98 -34.31
C ILE A 504 -29.86 -3.84 -34.94
N SER A 505 -29.96 -3.85 -36.26
CA SER A 505 -31.12 -4.48 -36.93
C SER A 505 -31.01 -6.01 -37.05
N VAL A 506 -29.81 -6.56 -37.26
CA VAL A 506 -29.62 -8.00 -37.53
C VAL A 506 -29.71 -8.87 -36.25
N PRO A 507 -28.95 -8.61 -35.16
CA PRO A 507 -29.08 -9.39 -33.94
C PRO A 507 -30.49 -9.39 -33.33
N ILE A 508 -31.20 -8.25 -33.40
CA ILE A 508 -32.58 -8.14 -32.93
C ILE A 508 -33.50 -9.03 -33.76
N ALA A 509 -33.45 -8.93 -35.10
CA ALA A 509 -34.25 -9.76 -35.98
C ALA A 509 -33.95 -11.26 -35.83
N PHE A 510 -32.67 -11.62 -35.67
CA PHE A 510 -32.27 -13.00 -35.43
C PHE A 510 -32.81 -13.54 -34.12
N ASN A 511 -32.65 -12.80 -33.02
CA ASN A 511 -33.15 -13.22 -31.72
C ASN A 511 -34.69 -13.25 -31.66
N ALA A 512 -35.39 -12.37 -32.40
CA ALA A 512 -36.83 -12.45 -32.57
C ALA A 512 -37.25 -13.76 -33.25
N ALA A 513 -36.57 -14.16 -34.32
CA ALA A 513 -36.85 -15.44 -35.01
C ALA A 513 -36.53 -16.66 -34.13
N MET A 514 -35.45 -16.61 -33.34
CA MET A 514 -35.13 -17.66 -32.37
C MET A 514 -36.15 -17.73 -31.23
N ALA A 515 -36.67 -16.60 -30.77
CA ALA A 515 -37.71 -16.54 -29.75
C ALA A 515 -39.04 -17.10 -30.26
N ASP A 516 -39.45 -16.71 -31.46
CA ASP A 516 -40.62 -17.25 -32.17
C ASP A 516 -40.52 -18.77 -32.35
N TRP A 517 -39.33 -19.27 -32.73
CA TRP A 517 -39.08 -20.72 -32.81
C TRP A 517 -39.25 -21.39 -31.43
N ALA A 518 -38.73 -20.82 -30.35
CA ALA A 518 -38.90 -21.40 -29.01
C ALA A 518 -40.37 -21.43 -28.55
N ILE A 519 -41.16 -20.41 -28.91
CA ILE A 519 -42.57 -20.29 -28.50
C ILE A 519 -43.44 -21.26 -29.29
N THR A 520 -43.26 -21.32 -30.61
CA THR A 520 -44.10 -22.11 -31.52
C THR A 520 -43.65 -23.57 -31.64
N GLY A 521 -42.41 -23.87 -31.26
CA GLY A 521 -41.77 -25.18 -31.44
C GLY A 521 -41.31 -25.44 -32.88
N VAL A 522 -41.59 -24.54 -33.83
CA VAL A 522 -41.28 -24.72 -35.26
C VAL A 522 -40.55 -23.49 -35.80
N PRO A 523 -39.44 -23.63 -36.54
CA PRO A 523 -38.68 -22.49 -37.04
C PRO A 523 -39.44 -21.77 -38.17
N SER A 524 -39.59 -20.45 -38.04
CA SER A 524 -40.28 -19.61 -39.03
C SER A 524 -39.37 -19.25 -40.21
N GLY A 525 -39.62 -19.84 -41.38
CA GLY A 525 -38.86 -19.54 -42.60
C GLY A 525 -38.95 -18.06 -43.02
N ASP A 526 -40.12 -17.43 -42.82
CA ASP A 526 -40.31 -16.00 -43.09
C ASP A 526 -39.55 -15.12 -42.07
N GLY A 527 -39.53 -15.54 -40.80
CA GLY A 527 -38.74 -14.89 -39.76
C GLY A 527 -37.26 -14.84 -40.11
N PHE A 528 -36.67 -15.99 -40.46
CA PHE A 528 -35.25 -16.07 -40.82
C PHE A 528 -34.92 -15.41 -42.16
N ARG A 529 -35.85 -15.37 -43.13
CA ARG A 529 -35.65 -14.61 -44.38
C ARG A 529 -35.52 -13.11 -44.14
N ARG A 530 -36.31 -12.55 -43.21
CA ARG A 530 -36.18 -11.15 -42.76
C ARG A 530 -34.84 -10.83 -42.09
N VAL A 531 -34.18 -11.84 -41.50
CA VAL A 531 -32.82 -11.69 -40.97
C VAL A 531 -31.84 -11.57 -42.14
N LEU A 532 -31.94 -12.45 -43.14
CA LEU A 532 -31.09 -12.45 -44.32
C LEU A 532 -31.22 -11.15 -45.13
N GLU A 533 -32.43 -10.62 -45.29
CA GLU A 533 -32.67 -9.32 -45.95
C GLU A 533 -31.90 -8.18 -45.26
N ARG A 534 -31.88 -8.17 -43.92
CA ARG A 534 -31.12 -7.17 -43.15
C ARG A 534 -29.61 -7.39 -43.25
N ILE A 535 -29.17 -8.65 -43.27
CA ILE A 535 -27.75 -9.00 -43.49
C ILE A 535 -27.30 -8.48 -44.87
N ASP A 536 -28.14 -8.60 -45.89
CA ASP A 536 -27.80 -8.14 -47.24
C ASP A 536 -27.88 -6.62 -47.39
N ALA A 537 -28.74 -5.96 -46.62
CA ALA A 537 -28.80 -4.50 -46.55
C ALA A 537 -27.57 -3.87 -45.87
N ASP A 538 -26.85 -4.63 -45.02
CA ASP A 538 -25.57 -4.23 -44.45
C ASP A 538 -24.43 -4.54 -45.43
N ALA A 539 -23.93 -3.52 -46.12
CA ALA A 539 -22.89 -3.65 -47.12
C ALA A 539 -21.50 -3.99 -46.53
N ASP A 540 -21.21 -3.55 -45.30
CA ASP A 540 -19.87 -3.68 -44.71
C ASP A 540 -19.67 -5.02 -44.00
N LYS A 541 -20.77 -5.61 -43.50
CA LYS A 541 -20.80 -6.92 -42.82
C LYS A 541 -19.72 -7.04 -41.74
N ALA A 542 -19.34 -5.91 -41.15
CA ALA A 542 -18.15 -5.79 -40.31
C ALA A 542 -18.25 -6.63 -39.03
N TRP A 543 -19.46 -6.71 -38.47
CA TRP A 543 -19.78 -7.45 -37.25
C TRP A 543 -19.64 -8.98 -37.39
N MET A 544 -19.56 -9.52 -38.61
CA MET A 544 -19.32 -10.95 -38.85
C MET A 544 -17.85 -11.32 -39.00
N ARG A 545 -16.94 -10.34 -39.15
CA ARG A 545 -15.54 -10.62 -39.48
C ARG A 545 -14.81 -11.21 -38.26
N GLY A 546 -14.67 -12.53 -38.25
CA GLY A 546 -13.96 -13.27 -37.21
C GLY A 546 -14.77 -13.49 -35.93
N ASP A 547 -16.08 -13.22 -35.95
CA ASP A 547 -16.98 -13.47 -34.82
C ASP A 547 -17.69 -14.81 -35.02
N ALA A 548 -17.34 -15.80 -34.19
CA ALA A 548 -17.88 -17.15 -34.28
C ALA A 548 -19.39 -17.20 -34.02
N ASN A 549 -19.90 -16.40 -33.07
CA ASN A 549 -21.32 -16.34 -32.73
C ASN A 549 -22.14 -15.75 -33.89
N ALA A 550 -21.64 -14.68 -34.49
CA ALA A 550 -22.25 -14.04 -35.64
C ALA A 550 -22.35 -15.01 -36.83
N LEU A 551 -21.25 -15.72 -37.14
CA LEU A 551 -21.21 -16.72 -38.21
C LEU A 551 -22.12 -17.92 -37.92
N GLN A 552 -22.20 -18.37 -36.66
CA GLN A 552 -23.13 -19.42 -36.22
C GLN A 552 -24.59 -18.98 -36.40
N SER A 553 -24.92 -17.73 -36.04
CA SER A 553 -26.25 -17.15 -36.20
C SER A 553 -26.63 -17.05 -37.69
N VAL A 554 -25.70 -16.62 -38.55
CA VAL A 554 -25.88 -16.54 -40.00
C VAL A 554 -26.09 -17.92 -40.61
N ALA A 555 -25.42 -18.94 -40.09
CA ALA A 555 -25.63 -20.32 -40.54
C ALA A 555 -27.08 -20.77 -40.28
N VAL A 556 -27.58 -20.57 -39.05
CA VAL A 556 -28.96 -20.92 -38.68
C VAL A 556 -29.97 -20.14 -39.52
N ALA A 557 -29.78 -18.83 -39.66
CA ALA A 557 -30.65 -17.98 -40.48
C ALA A 557 -30.62 -18.36 -41.97
N GLY A 558 -29.43 -18.69 -42.50
CA GLY A 558 -29.23 -19.13 -43.87
C GLY A 558 -30.00 -20.41 -44.17
N TRP A 559 -29.96 -21.38 -43.25
CA TRP A 559 -30.63 -22.66 -43.44
C TRP A 559 -32.15 -22.51 -43.54
N PHE A 560 -32.77 -21.92 -42.53
CA PHE A 560 -34.24 -21.74 -42.50
C PHE A 560 -34.74 -20.66 -43.47
N GLY A 561 -33.89 -19.70 -43.84
CA GLY A 561 -34.19 -18.68 -44.84
C GLY A 561 -34.04 -19.14 -46.30
N GLY A 562 -33.62 -20.38 -46.54
CA GLY A 562 -33.54 -20.99 -47.88
C GLY A 562 -32.21 -20.82 -48.62
N ARG A 563 -31.12 -20.53 -47.92
CA ARG A 563 -29.74 -20.40 -48.45
C ARG A 563 -28.82 -21.48 -47.88
N ALA A 564 -29.12 -22.75 -48.18
CA ALA A 564 -28.43 -23.92 -47.63
C ALA A 564 -26.89 -23.88 -47.82
N ASP A 565 -26.42 -23.55 -49.02
CA ASP A 565 -24.97 -23.50 -49.31
C ASP A 565 -24.24 -22.41 -48.50
N ASP A 566 -24.89 -21.26 -48.30
CA ASP A 566 -24.36 -20.17 -47.47
C ASP A 566 -24.35 -20.56 -45.99
N ALA A 567 -25.37 -21.30 -45.55
CA ALA A 567 -25.48 -21.79 -44.18
C ALA A 567 -24.32 -22.72 -43.82
N ILE A 568 -24.05 -23.71 -44.68
CA ILE A 568 -22.96 -24.69 -44.49
C ILE A 568 -21.60 -23.99 -44.45
N ARG A 569 -21.35 -23.07 -45.40
CA ARG A 569 -20.09 -22.28 -45.42
C ARG A 569 -19.94 -21.41 -44.17
N SER A 570 -21.02 -20.78 -43.73
CA SER A 570 -20.98 -19.90 -42.55
C SER A 570 -20.72 -20.70 -41.27
N LEU A 571 -21.30 -21.89 -41.15
CA LEU A 571 -21.06 -22.78 -40.00
C LEU A 571 -19.61 -23.25 -39.93
N ALA A 572 -19.02 -23.65 -41.06
CA ALA A 572 -17.60 -24.02 -41.13
C ALA A 572 -16.69 -22.85 -40.71
N ARG A 573 -16.99 -21.63 -41.19
CA ARG A 573 -16.26 -20.42 -40.78
C ARG A 573 -16.44 -20.11 -39.30
N ALA A 574 -17.59 -20.39 -38.71
CA ALA A 574 -17.82 -20.24 -37.27
C ALA A 574 -16.91 -21.18 -36.45
N GLU A 575 -16.75 -22.42 -36.90
CA GLU A 575 -15.86 -23.40 -36.26
C GLU A 575 -14.38 -23.00 -36.36
N GLU A 576 -13.98 -22.43 -37.51
CA GLU A 576 -12.64 -21.88 -37.73
C GLU A 576 -12.37 -20.63 -36.89
N ALA A 577 -13.37 -19.76 -36.73
CA ALA A 577 -13.26 -18.51 -35.97
C ALA A 577 -13.28 -18.71 -34.45
N ALA A 578 -13.77 -19.85 -33.95
CA ALA A 578 -13.90 -20.10 -32.51
C ALA A 578 -12.53 -20.20 -31.81
N ASP A 579 -12.27 -19.29 -30.86
CA ASP A 579 -11.02 -19.20 -30.10
C ASP A 579 -11.13 -19.91 -28.74
N ARG A 580 -11.11 -19.20 -27.60
CA ARG A 580 -11.12 -19.85 -26.27
C ARG A 580 -12.53 -20.04 -25.71
N HIS A 581 -13.32 -18.97 -25.75
CA HIS A 581 -14.68 -18.93 -25.22
C HIS A 581 -15.55 -18.08 -26.13
N GLU A 582 -16.64 -18.68 -26.61
CA GLU A 582 -17.55 -18.05 -27.56
C GLU A 582 -18.96 -18.00 -26.99
N ILE A 583 -19.67 -16.91 -27.25
CA ILE A 583 -21.13 -16.93 -27.11
C ILE A 583 -21.67 -17.84 -28.20
N SER A 584 -22.58 -18.74 -27.86
CA SER A 584 -23.26 -19.57 -28.85
C SER A 584 -24.72 -19.19 -28.95
N CYS A 585 -25.19 -18.81 -30.14
CA CYS A 585 -26.61 -18.57 -30.43
C CYS A 585 -27.49 -19.81 -30.19
N TRP A 586 -26.87 -20.98 -30.08
CA TRP A 586 -27.54 -22.25 -29.78
C TRP A 586 -27.87 -22.45 -28.30
N SER A 587 -27.15 -21.77 -27.40
CA SER A 587 -27.32 -21.88 -25.94
C SER A 587 -27.50 -20.53 -25.23
N TYR A 588 -27.33 -19.43 -25.96
CA TYR A 588 -27.25 -18.06 -25.43
C TYR A 588 -26.22 -17.88 -24.30
N THR A 589 -25.27 -18.79 -24.14
CA THR A 589 -24.27 -18.79 -23.08
C THR A 589 -22.87 -18.71 -23.67
N ARG A 590 -21.94 -18.04 -22.96
CA ARG A 590 -20.52 -18.08 -23.28
C ARG A 590 -19.94 -19.41 -22.84
N VAL A 591 -19.50 -20.21 -23.80
CA VAL A 591 -19.04 -21.58 -23.57
C VAL A 591 -17.61 -21.77 -24.06
N PRO A 592 -16.84 -22.71 -23.48
CA PRO A 592 -15.53 -23.06 -24.00
C PRO A 592 -15.61 -23.56 -25.45
N ARG A 593 -14.54 -23.35 -26.23
CA ARG A 593 -14.44 -23.78 -27.64
C ARG A 593 -14.97 -25.19 -27.89
N LYS A 594 -14.62 -26.15 -27.04
CA LYS A 594 -15.06 -27.54 -27.16
C LYS A 594 -16.59 -27.66 -27.18
N THR A 595 -17.27 -26.96 -26.29
CA THR A 595 -18.73 -26.94 -26.20
C THR A 595 -19.35 -26.18 -27.39
N PHE A 596 -18.74 -25.05 -27.78
CA PHE A 596 -19.18 -24.30 -28.96
C PHE A 596 -19.15 -25.15 -30.24
N LEU A 597 -18.05 -25.90 -30.47
CA LEU A 597 -17.94 -26.83 -31.60
C LEU A 597 -18.97 -27.97 -31.50
N GLY A 598 -19.29 -28.42 -30.28
CA GLY A 598 -20.39 -29.34 -30.03
C GLY A 598 -21.73 -28.78 -30.51
N HIS A 599 -22.01 -27.50 -30.24
CA HIS A 599 -23.20 -26.83 -30.76
C HIS A 599 -23.19 -26.72 -32.29
N CYS A 600 -22.04 -26.40 -32.91
CA CYS A 600 -21.94 -26.42 -34.38
C CYS A 600 -22.21 -27.81 -34.97
N ALA A 601 -21.75 -28.88 -34.31
CA ALA A 601 -22.05 -30.24 -34.72
C ALA A 601 -23.55 -30.59 -34.59
N GLU A 602 -24.23 -30.10 -33.55
CA GLU A 602 -25.69 -30.21 -33.43
C GLU A 602 -26.43 -29.48 -34.55
N ILE A 603 -26.01 -28.24 -34.88
CA ILE A 603 -26.57 -27.47 -35.99
C ILE A 603 -26.37 -28.21 -37.32
N ARG A 604 -25.21 -28.82 -37.53
CA ARG A 604 -24.93 -29.61 -38.73
C ARG A 604 -25.85 -30.83 -38.86
N ARG A 605 -26.07 -31.56 -37.76
CA ARG A 605 -27.03 -32.67 -37.74
C ARG A 605 -28.46 -32.22 -38.05
N LEU A 606 -28.85 -31.03 -37.58
CA LEU A 606 -30.11 -30.42 -37.99
C LEU A 606 -30.14 -30.09 -39.49
N PHE A 607 -29.03 -29.64 -40.08
CA PHE A 607 -28.94 -29.47 -41.54
C PHE A 607 -29.08 -30.79 -42.30
N ASP A 608 -28.62 -31.89 -41.70
CA ASP A 608 -28.77 -33.24 -42.27
C ASP A 608 -30.17 -33.85 -42.05
N GLY A 609 -31.09 -33.12 -41.41
CA GLY A 609 -32.48 -33.52 -41.20
C GLY A 609 -32.76 -34.25 -39.88
N GLU A 610 -31.80 -34.29 -38.95
CA GLU A 610 -32.06 -34.79 -37.59
C GLU A 610 -32.94 -33.81 -36.79
N GLU A 611 -33.86 -34.35 -35.97
CA GLU A 611 -34.65 -33.56 -35.02
C GLU A 611 -33.77 -33.14 -33.82
N VAL A 612 -33.09 -32.00 -33.98
CA VAL A 612 -32.22 -31.42 -32.94
C VAL A 612 -32.72 -30.02 -32.59
N MET A 613 -33.01 -29.77 -31.31
CA MET A 613 -33.42 -28.43 -30.85
C MET A 613 -32.26 -27.65 -30.24
N PRO A 614 -32.27 -26.30 -30.32
CA PRO A 614 -31.34 -25.45 -29.60
C PRO A 614 -31.27 -25.75 -28.10
N VAL A 615 -30.07 -25.70 -27.54
CA VAL A 615 -29.81 -26.04 -26.12
C VAL A 615 -30.66 -25.20 -25.18
N PHE A 616 -30.81 -23.90 -25.45
CA PHE A 616 -31.62 -23.02 -24.58
C PHE A 616 -33.12 -23.38 -24.58
N MET A 617 -33.62 -24.02 -25.64
CA MET A 617 -35.03 -24.46 -25.72
C MET A 617 -35.29 -25.76 -24.94
N ARG A 618 -34.28 -26.63 -24.79
CA ARG A 618 -34.40 -27.89 -24.02
C ARG A 618 -34.74 -27.63 -22.55
N ALA A 619 -34.27 -26.52 -22.01
CA ALA A 619 -34.60 -26.08 -20.66
C ALA A 619 -36.08 -25.65 -20.50
N CYS A 620 -36.71 -25.14 -21.57
CA CYS A 620 -38.11 -24.73 -21.59
C CYS A 620 -39.07 -25.93 -21.59
N GLU A 621 -38.70 -27.06 -22.20
CA GLU A 621 -39.54 -28.27 -22.18
C GLU A 621 -39.58 -28.93 -20.79
N SER A 622 -38.46 -28.87 -20.06
CA SER A 622 -38.32 -29.46 -18.72
C SER A 622 -39.20 -28.77 -17.67
N SER A 623 -39.67 -27.55 -17.94
CA SER A 623 -40.51 -26.73 -17.05
C SER A 623 -41.99 -26.67 -17.48
N ARG A 624 -42.33 -27.24 -18.64
CA ARG A 624 -43.69 -27.36 -19.17
C ARG A 624 -44.30 -28.78 -18.97
N GLY A 625 -43.54 -29.70 -18.38
CA GLY A 625 -43.92 -31.10 -18.12
C GLY A 625 -44.41 -31.37 -16.71
#